data_AF-A0A9E0R101-F1
#
_entry.id   AF-A0A9E0R101-F1
#
_cell.length_a   1.000
_cell.length_b   1.000
_cell.length_c   1.000
_cell.angle_alpha   90.00
_cell.angle_beta   90.00
_cell.angle_gamma   90.00
#
_symmetry.space_group_name_H-M   'P 1'
#
loop_
_entity.id
_entity.type
_entity.pdbx_description
1 polymer ?
#
loop_
_entity_poly.entity_id
_entity_poly.type
_entity_poly.pdbx_seq_one_letter_code
_entity_poly.pdbx_strand_id
1 'polypeptide(L)'
;KSELSDWNTLGHQGIADYVIRCQEESGKASNEEKLATIFNQLPDTPLEAVSTFIEHIQPGAALTQSILLKLNTAVSEEKVSANQISALLRAASQCPETEEKIAALNSVLNSRYGTEAEVIAALASRCWASLQYPELLQPFLEKLAINPTGQECFNRIMADLMFIPTLRALTLQQFRSPERSDALSRAIGGMFGDGFL
;
A
#
# COMPACT_ATOMS: atom_id res chain seq x y z
N LYS A 1 -14.83 26.56 -26.56
CA LYS A 1 -14.61 27.20 -25.24
C LYS A 1 -14.20 26.10 -24.28
N SER A 2 -12.89 25.90 -24.09
CA SER A 2 -12.40 25.06 -22.99
C SER A 2 -12.63 25.84 -21.71
N GLU A 3 -13.24 25.19 -20.73
CA GLU A 3 -13.60 25.81 -19.46
C GLU A 3 -12.36 25.88 -18.57
N LEU A 4 -12.24 26.97 -17.79
CA LEU A 4 -11.13 27.21 -16.86
C LEU A 4 -10.98 26.13 -15.77
N SER A 5 -11.90 25.16 -15.68
CA SER A 5 -11.77 23.95 -14.87
C SER A 5 -10.76 22.94 -15.42
N ASP A 6 -10.33 23.06 -16.68
CA ASP A 6 -9.44 22.10 -17.34
C ASP A 6 -7.99 22.16 -16.86
N TRP A 7 -7.58 23.19 -16.11
CA TRP A 7 -6.18 23.37 -15.72
C TRP A 7 -5.70 22.34 -14.68
N ASN A 8 -6.59 21.95 -13.76
CA ASN A 8 -6.26 20.91 -12.79
C ASN A 8 -6.12 19.54 -13.48
N THR A 9 -7.02 19.23 -14.41
CA THR A 9 -6.98 18.02 -15.25
C THR A 9 -5.78 18.01 -16.21
N LEU A 10 -5.41 19.16 -16.79
CA LEU A 10 -4.20 19.30 -17.62
C LEU A 10 -2.93 19.04 -16.80
N GLY A 11 -2.89 19.52 -15.55
CA GLY A 11 -1.81 19.24 -14.61
C GLY A 11 -1.69 17.76 -14.29
N HIS A 12 -2.80 17.08 -14.02
CA HIS A 12 -2.83 15.63 -13.77
C HIS A 12 -2.44 14.82 -15.01
N GLN A 13 -2.89 15.21 -16.21
CA GLN A 13 -2.50 14.56 -17.46
C GLN A 13 -0.99 14.72 -17.72
N GLY A 14 -0.42 15.91 -17.46
CA GLY A 14 1.02 16.14 -17.58
C GLY A 14 1.86 15.26 -16.64
N ILE A 15 1.37 15.05 -15.41
CA ILE A 15 2.01 14.13 -14.45
C ILE A 15 1.89 12.68 -14.95
N ALA A 16 0.72 12.27 -15.42
CA ALA A 16 0.49 10.92 -15.96
C ALA A 16 1.45 10.62 -17.12
N ASP A 17 1.50 11.52 -18.11
CA ASP A 17 2.37 11.41 -19.28
C ASP A 17 3.84 11.36 -18.87
N TYR A 18 4.25 12.13 -17.86
CA TYR A 18 5.61 12.13 -17.35
C TYR A 18 5.98 10.80 -16.67
N VAL A 19 5.10 10.25 -15.82
CA VAL A 19 5.32 8.97 -15.15
C VAL A 19 5.39 7.82 -16.15
N ILE A 20 4.49 7.76 -17.13
CA ILE A 20 4.50 6.73 -18.18
C ILE A 20 5.80 6.77 -18.99
N ARG A 21 6.28 7.97 -19.35
CA ARG A 21 7.54 8.15 -20.08
C ARG A 21 8.78 7.70 -19.32
N CYS A 22 8.68 7.44 -18.01
CA CYS A 22 9.79 6.84 -17.25
C CYS A 22 10.06 5.39 -17.70
N GLN A 23 9.09 4.69 -18.29
CA GLN A 23 9.29 3.31 -18.78
C GLN A 23 9.82 3.21 -20.21
N GLU A 24 9.80 4.30 -20.99
CA GLU A 24 10.21 4.29 -22.39
C GLU A 24 11.73 4.09 -22.53
N GLU A 25 12.16 3.20 -23.43
CA GLU A 25 13.57 2.81 -23.59
C GLU A 25 14.50 3.99 -23.92
N SER A 26 13.99 5.03 -24.56
CA SER A 26 14.72 6.26 -24.89
C SER A 26 14.77 7.28 -23.74
N GLY A 27 13.95 7.10 -22.69
CA GLY A 27 13.81 8.00 -21.54
C GLY A 27 14.10 7.36 -20.17
N LYS A 28 14.32 6.05 -20.13
CA LYS A 28 14.44 5.19 -18.93
C LYS A 28 15.36 5.73 -17.84
N ALA A 29 16.58 6.14 -18.20
CA ALA A 29 17.52 6.66 -17.19
C ALA A 29 17.17 8.10 -16.79
N SER A 30 17.04 9.02 -17.75
CA SER A 30 16.98 10.45 -17.43
C SER A 30 15.68 10.92 -16.77
N ASN A 31 14.52 10.38 -17.14
CA ASN A 31 13.25 10.85 -16.57
C ASN A 31 12.98 10.22 -15.21
N GLU A 32 13.24 8.92 -15.07
CA GLU A 32 13.09 8.22 -13.80
C GLU A 32 14.08 8.75 -12.74
N GLU A 33 15.35 8.99 -13.10
CA GLU A 33 16.33 9.59 -12.19
C GLU A 33 15.92 11.00 -11.72
N LYS A 34 15.37 11.81 -12.63
CA LYS A 34 14.83 13.14 -12.28
C LYS A 34 13.66 13.01 -11.33
N LEU A 35 12.73 12.11 -11.61
CA LEU A 35 11.58 11.85 -10.74
C LEU A 35 12.05 11.41 -9.35
N ALA A 36 12.97 10.43 -9.28
CA ALA A 36 13.56 9.96 -8.03
C ALA A 36 14.18 11.12 -7.22
N THR A 37 14.94 12.00 -7.88
CA THR A 37 15.60 13.16 -7.25
C THR A 37 14.60 14.11 -6.59
N ILE A 38 13.45 14.36 -7.24
CA ILE A 38 12.45 15.30 -6.74
C ILE A 38 11.37 14.65 -5.88
N PHE A 39 11.20 13.33 -5.92
CA PHE A 39 10.07 12.60 -5.33
C PHE A 39 9.87 12.95 -3.85
N ASN A 40 10.96 12.96 -3.08
CA ASN A 40 10.93 13.25 -1.65
C ASN A 40 10.55 14.71 -1.32
N GLN A 41 10.70 15.62 -2.29
CA GLN A 41 10.45 17.06 -2.18
C GLN A 41 9.07 17.46 -2.72
N LEU A 42 8.33 16.53 -3.33
CA LEU A 42 7.00 16.82 -3.86
C LEU A 42 6.06 17.25 -2.72
N PRO A 43 5.28 18.32 -2.91
CA PRO A 43 4.17 18.66 -2.02
C PRO A 43 3.11 17.55 -2.03
N ASP A 44 2.22 17.57 -1.03
CA ASP A 44 1.22 16.52 -0.80
C ASP A 44 0.38 16.17 -2.05
N THR A 45 -0.24 17.15 -2.68
CA THR A 45 -1.13 16.91 -3.84
C THR A 45 -0.38 16.33 -5.05
N PRO A 46 0.76 16.91 -5.51
CA PRO A 46 1.58 16.28 -6.54
C PRO A 46 2.08 14.89 -6.18
N LEU A 47 2.47 14.66 -4.92
CA LEU A 47 2.96 13.36 -4.46
C LEU A 47 1.88 12.28 -4.57
N GLU A 48 0.65 12.57 -4.14
CA GLU A 48 -0.49 11.65 -4.23
C GLU A 48 -0.84 11.32 -5.69
N ALA A 49 -0.85 12.33 -6.56
CA ALA A 49 -1.10 12.15 -7.98
C ALA A 49 -0.02 11.30 -8.65
N VAL A 50 1.26 11.64 -8.45
CA VAL A 50 2.40 10.87 -8.96
C VAL A 50 2.33 9.42 -8.46
N SER A 51 2.06 9.22 -7.18
CA SER A 51 2.02 7.86 -6.59
C SER A 51 0.93 6.99 -7.21
N THR A 52 -0.22 7.58 -7.57
CA THR A 52 -1.30 6.89 -8.28
C THR A 52 -0.87 6.46 -9.68
N PHE A 53 -0.13 7.29 -10.40
CA PHE A 53 0.38 6.91 -11.72
C PHE A 53 1.55 5.92 -11.63
N ILE A 54 2.36 5.98 -10.58
CA ILE A 54 3.44 5.01 -10.34
C ILE A 54 2.88 3.59 -10.18
N GLU A 55 1.66 3.43 -9.66
CA GLU A 55 0.94 2.15 -9.58
C GLU A 55 0.86 1.41 -10.94
N HIS A 56 1.02 2.12 -12.06
CA HIS A 56 0.93 1.59 -13.42
C HIS A 56 2.28 1.34 -14.11
N ILE A 57 3.40 1.64 -13.45
CA ILE A 57 4.76 1.40 -13.96
C ILE A 57 5.55 0.51 -13.01
N GLN A 58 6.69 -0.01 -13.47
CA GLN A 58 7.67 -0.74 -12.66
C GLN A 58 8.85 0.20 -12.36
N PRO A 59 8.97 0.74 -11.14
CA PRO A 59 10.08 1.60 -10.76
C PRO A 59 11.42 0.85 -10.82
N GLY A 60 12.45 1.48 -11.38
CA GLY A 60 13.83 1.06 -11.23
C GLY A 60 14.38 1.35 -9.83
N ALA A 61 15.68 1.10 -9.66
CA ALA A 61 16.32 1.13 -8.34
C ALA A 61 16.27 2.51 -7.67
N ALA A 62 16.57 3.58 -8.41
CA ALA A 62 16.63 4.94 -7.85
C ALA A 62 15.25 5.44 -7.40
N LEU A 63 14.21 5.19 -8.20
CA LEU A 63 12.85 5.57 -7.85
C LEU A 63 12.31 4.70 -6.72
N THR A 64 12.59 3.39 -6.71
CA THR A 64 12.25 2.49 -5.60
C THR A 64 12.83 3.01 -4.28
N GLN A 65 14.12 3.34 -4.25
CA GLN A 65 14.76 3.87 -3.05
C GLN A 65 14.09 5.17 -2.58
N SER A 66 13.72 6.05 -3.52
CA SER A 66 13.05 7.32 -3.20
C SER A 66 11.63 7.11 -2.65
N ILE A 67 10.88 6.16 -3.20
CA ILE A 67 9.54 5.78 -2.72
C ILE A 67 9.61 5.23 -1.31
N LEU A 68 10.49 4.25 -1.06
CA LEU A 68 10.62 3.62 0.26
C LEU A 68 11.14 4.61 1.31
N LEU A 69 12.07 5.49 0.94
CA LEU A 69 12.53 6.58 1.81
C LEU A 69 11.39 7.52 2.19
N LYS A 70 10.58 7.97 1.22
CA LYS A 70 9.44 8.86 1.47
C LYS A 70 8.42 8.20 2.39
N LEU A 71 8.09 6.93 2.13
CA LEU A 71 7.15 6.15 2.93
C LEU A 71 7.63 6.05 4.38
N ASN A 72 8.87 5.61 4.60
CA ASN A 72 9.43 5.47 5.95
C ASN A 72 9.51 6.81 6.70
N THR A 73 9.86 7.89 6.00
CA THR A 73 9.89 9.24 6.58
C THR A 73 8.48 9.68 7.00
N ALA A 74 7.49 9.54 6.11
CA ALA A 74 6.11 9.92 6.38
C ALA A 74 5.48 9.12 7.53
N VAL A 75 5.84 7.83 7.65
CA VAL A 75 5.49 6.98 8.79
C VAL A 75 6.13 7.49 10.07
N SER A 76 7.44 7.74 10.07
CA SER A 76 8.20 8.12 11.27
C SER A 76 7.83 9.51 11.80
N GLU A 77 7.50 10.44 10.92
CA GLU A 77 7.08 11.79 11.32
C GLU A 77 5.66 11.84 11.86
N GLU A 78 4.80 10.89 11.48
CA GLU A 78 3.38 10.79 11.86
C GLU A 78 2.52 12.04 11.59
N LYS A 79 2.98 12.96 10.73
CA LYS A 79 2.33 14.25 10.44
C LYS A 79 1.37 14.24 9.25
N VAL A 80 1.42 13.20 8.42
CA VAL A 80 0.66 13.14 7.17
C VAL A 80 -0.69 12.44 7.37
N SER A 81 -1.54 12.51 6.35
CA SER A 81 -2.84 11.83 6.35
C SER A 81 -2.68 10.33 6.05
N ALA A 82 -3.65 9.52 6.48
CA ALA A 82 -3.73 8.11 6.08
C ALA A 82 -3.88 7.94 4.55
N ASN A 83 -4.54 8.91 3.88
CA ASN A 83 -4.64 8.96 2.42
C ASN A 83 -3.27 9.10 1.75
N GLN A 84 -2.37 9.92 2.28
CA GLN A 84 -1.03 10.07 1.74
C GLN A 84 -0.20 8.78 1.93
N ILE A 85 -0.32 8.13 3.09
CA ILE A 85 0.30 6.80 3.30
C ILE A 85 -0.26 5.78 2.30
N SER A 86 -1.58 5.75 2.10
CA SER A 86 -2.25 4.89 1.12
C SER A 86 -1.77 5.16 -0.31
N ALA A 87 -1.52 6.42 -0.68
CA ALA A 87 -0.95 6.79 -1.97
C ALA A 87 0.50 6.28 -2.11
N LEU A 88 1.35 6.48 -1.10
CA LEU A 88 2.73 5.98 -1.11
C LEU A 88 2.79 4.45 -1.16
N LEU A 89 1.86 3.75 -0.52
CA LEU A 89 1.70 2.29 -0.63
C LEU A 89 1.34 1.85 -2.06
N ARG A 90 0.50 2.61 -2.78
CA ARG A 90 0.23 2.35 -4.21
C ARG A 90 1.47 2.49 -5.08
N ALA A 91 2.32 3.49 -4.80
CA ALA A 91 3.60 3.61 -5.50
C ALA A 91 4.53 2.44 -5.17
N ALA A 92 4.63 2.08 -3.88
CA ALA A 92 5.47 0.99 -3.40
C ALA A 92 5.00 -0.39 -3.90
N SER A 93 3.73 -0.56 -4.26
CA SER A 93 3.21 -1.86 -4.67
C SER A 93 3.90 -2.41 -5.92
N GLN A 94 4.37 -1.52 -6.81
CA GLN A 94 5.11 -1.90 -8.01
C GLN A 94 6.63 -1.95 -7.83
N CYS A 95 7.17 -1.56 -6.67
CA CYS A 95 8.57 -1.78 -6.36
C CYS A 95 8.86 -3.29 -6.26
N PRO A 96 10.09 -3.74 -6.59
CA PRO A 96 10.49 -5.14 -6.43
C PRO A 96 10.25 -5.65 -5.00
N GLU A 97 9.86 -6.93 -4.87
CA GLU A 97 9.69 -7.60 -3.57
C GLU A 97 11.05 -7.88 -2.91
N THR A 98 11.60 -6.87 -2.23
CA THR A 98 12.85 -6.93 -1.47
C THR A 98 12.59 -6.91 0.03
N GLU A 99 13.55 -7.37 0.83
CA GLU A 99 13.50 -7.24 2.29
C GLU A 99 13.27 -5.78 2.74
N GLU A 100 13.84 -4.82 2.02
CA GLU A 100 13.66 -3.38 2.28
C GLU A 100 12.19 -2.95 2.09
N LYS A 101 11.53 -3.41 1.01
CA LYS A 101 10.10 -3.15 0.80
C LYS A 101 9.28 -3.76 1.91
N ILE A 102 9.50 -5.04 2.25
CA ILE A 102 8.76 -5.73 3.31
C ILE A 102 8.95 -5.03 4.67
N ALA A 103 10.17 -4.59 4.99
CA ALA A 103 10.46 -3.82 6.20
C ALA A 103 9.71 -2.47 6.23
N ALA A 104 9.65 -1.75 5.10
CA ALA A 104 8.90 -0.50 5.00
C ALA A 104 7.39 -0.71 5.19
N LEU A 105 6.81 -1.75 4.59
CA LEU A 105 5.40 -2.10 4.77
C LEU A 105 5.10 -2.51 6.22
N ASN A 106 6.01 -3.23 6.87
CA ASN A 106 5.91 -3.56 8.28
C ASN A 106 6.00 -2.32 9.19
N SER A 107 6.84 -1.34 8.85
CA SER A 107 6.89 -0.05 9.55
C SER A 107 5.52 0.65 9.50
N VAL A 108 4.87 0.66 8.33
CA VAL A 108 3.51 1.20 8.18
C VAL A 108 2.51 0.49 9.10
N LEU A 109 2.47 -0.85 9.08
CA LEU A 109 1.55 -1.64 9.92
C LEU A 109 1.75 -1.41 11.42
N ASN A 110 3.01 -1.20 11.85
CA ASN A 110 3.35 -1.00 13.26
C ASN A 110 3.18 0.45 13.74
N SER A 111 2.95 1.39 12.82
CA SER A 111 2.66 2.79 13.15
C SER A 111 1.18 3.04 13.52
N ARG A 112 0.85 4.29 13.85
CA ARG A 112 -0.55 4.71 14.03
C ARG A 112 -1.44 4.49 12.80
N TYR A 113 -0.86 4.40 11.61
CA TYR A 113 -1.59 4.25 10.35
C TYR A 113 -2.04 2.81 10.08
N GLY A 114 -1.47 1.81 10.76
CA GLY A 114 -1.69 0.39 10.43
C GLY A 114 -3.14 -0.08 10.57
N THR A 115 -3.97 0.63 11.33
CA THR A 115 -5.40 0.31 11.49
C THR A 115 -6.32 1.18 10.64
N GLU A 116 -5.78 2.16 9.91
CA GLU A 116 -6.56 3.07 9.07
C GLU A 116 -7.13 2.34 7.85
N ALA A 117 -8.39 2.62 7.52
CA ALA A 117 -9.13 1.87 6.51
C ALA A 117 -8.48 1.98 5.12
N GLU A 118 -7.98 3.16 4.75
CA GLU A 118 -7.36 3.41 3.44
C GLU A 118 -5.98 2.75 3.32
N VAL A 119 -5.28 2.56 4.44
CA VAL A 119 -3.98 1.89 4.52
C VAL A 119 -4.16 0.39 4.41
N ILE A 120 -5.09 -0.17 5.20
CA ILE A 120 -5.49 -1.58 5.12
C ILE A 120 -5.94 -1.93 3.69
N ALA A 121 -6.79 -1.09 3.10
CA ALA A 121 -7.29 -1.31 1.74
C ALA A 121 -6.17 -1.25 0.69
N ALA A 122 -5.21 -0.33 0.82
CA ALA A 122 -4.06 -0.27 -0.08
C ALA A 122 -3.17 -1.52 0.05
N LEU A 123 -2.85 -1.96 1.27
CA LEU A 123 -2.06 -3.18 1.49
C LEU A 123 -2.75 -4.41 0.91
N ALA A 124 -4.06 -4.58 1.16
CA ALA A 124 -4.82 -5.73 0.70
C ALA A 124 -5.02 -5.77 -0.82
N SER A 125 -5.20 -4.62 -1.46
CA SER A 125 -5.58 -4.55 -2.87
C SER A 125 -4.43 -4.24 -3.82
N ARG A 126 -3.32 -3.68 -3.33
CA ARG A 126 -2.16 -3.27 -4.14
C ARG A 126 -0.91 -4.06 -3.75
N CYS A 127 -0.61 -4.12 -2.47
CA CYS A 127 0.56 -4.84 -1.94
C CYS A 127 0.24 -6.30 -1.58
N TRP A 128 -0.78 -6.91 -2.20
CA TRP A 128 -1.20 -8.28 -1.91
C TRP A 128 -0.07 -9.30 -2.16
N ALA A 129 0.81 -9.02 -3.12
CA ALA A 129 1.97 -9.87 -3.40
C ALA A 129 2.91 -9.93 -2.18
N SER A 130 3.16 -8.79 -1.54
CA SER A 130 3.93 -8.66 -0.31
C SER A 130 3.25 -9.32 0.91
N LEU A 131 1.92 -9.48 0.92
CA LEU A 131 1.22 -10.21 1.98
C LEU A 131 1.45 -11.73 1.94
N GLN A 132 2.18 -12.26 0.96
CA GLN A 132 2.61 -13.67 0.97
C GLN A 132 3.76 -13.92 1.96
N TYR A 133 4.46 -12.86 2.37
CA TYR A 133 5.54 -12.91 3.34
C TYR A 133 4.94 -13.03 4.75
N PRO A 134 5.23 -14.11 5.51
CA PRO A 134 4.64 -14.35 6.83
C PRO A 134 4.86 -13.18 7.81
N GLU A 135 6.03 -12.56 7.75
CA GLU A 135 6.42 -11.41 8.56
C GLU A 135 5.55 -10.18 8.32
N LEU A 136 4.81 -10.11 7.20
CA LEU A 136 3.86 -9.04 6.91
C LEU A 136 2.41 -9.50 7.08
N LEU A 137 2.09 -10.75 6.72
CA LEU A 137 0.72 -11.28 6.78
C LEU A 137 0.17 -11.30 8.21
N GLN A 138 0.97 -11.82 9.16
CA GLN A 138 0.53 -11.92 10.55
C GLN A 138 0.19 -10.54 11.14
N PRO A 139 1.08 -9.53 11.14
CA PRO A 139 0.74 -8.22 11.67
C PRO A 139 -0.38 -7.55 10.86
N PHE A 140 -0.49 -7.79 9.55
CA PHE A 140 -1.61 -7.27 8.76
C PHE A 140 -2.96 -7.79 9.26
N LEU A 141 -3.09 -9.10 9.49
CA LEU A 141 -4.33 -9.71 9.99
C LEU A 141 -4.67 -9.22 11.40
N GLU A 142 -3.67 -9.06 12.26
CA GLU A 142 -3.84 -8.51 13.61
C GLU A 142 -4.36 -7.07 13.56
N LYS A 143 -3.80 -6.22 12.69
CA LYS A 143 -4.26 -4.83 12.51
C LYS A 143 -5.65 -4.76 11.88
N LEU A 144 -5.94 -5.63 10.91
CA LEU A 144 -7.26 -5.75 10.30
C LEU A 144 -8.32 -6.13 11.34
N ALA A 145 -8.01 -7.00 12.30
CA ALA A 145 -8.97 -7.40 13.34
C ALA A 145 -9.36 -6.27 14.30
N ILE A 146 -8.51 -5.26 14.48
CA ILE A 146 -8.74 -4.12 15.38
C ILE A 146 -9.04 -2.81 14.63
N ASN A 147 -9.35 -2.90 13.33
CA ASN A 147 -9.65 -1.71 12.52
C ASN A 147 -10.87 -0.93 13.08
N PRO A 148 -10.88 0.42 13.03
CA PRO A 148 -11.99 1.22 13.58
C PRO A 148 -13.33 1.04 12.86
N THR A 149 -13.31 0.57 11.61
CA THR A 149 -14.54 0.29 10.83
C THR A 149 -15.21 -1.01 11.29
N GLY A 150 -14.49 -1.85 12.05
CA GLY A 150 -15.01 -3.05 12.68
C GLY A 150 -15.15 -4.26 11.76
N GLN A 151 -16.09 -5.15 12.11
CA GLN A 151 -16.23 -6.47 11.49
C GLN A 151 -16.57 -6.42 10.00
N GLU A 152 -17.32 -5.42 9.53
CA GLU A 152 -17.69 -5.30 8.12
C GLU A 152 -16.45 -5.10 7.24
N CYS A 153 -15.51 -4.25 7.66
CA CYS A 153 -14.24 -4.05 6.98
C CYS A 153 -13.39 -5.32 6.99
N PHE A 154 -13.30 -6.01 8.14
CA PHE A 154 -12.62 -7.30 8.25
C PHE A 154 -13.18 -8.29 7.22
N ASN A 155 -14.50 -8.50 7.21
CA ASN A 155 -15.15 -9.45 6.31
C ASN A 155 -14.92 -9.11 4.84
N ARG A 156 -15.00 -7.83 4.47
CA ARG A 156 -14.79 -7.38 3.09
C ARG A 156 -13.36 -7.64 2.62
N ILE A 157 -12.37 -7.20 3.39
CA ILE A 157 -10.95 -7.37 3.05
C ILE A 157 -10.59 -8.87 3.02
N MET A 158 -11.11 -9.64 3.98
CA MET A 158 -10.91 -11.08 4.01
C MET A 158 -11.54 -11.78 2.81
N ALA A 159 -12.73 -11.37 2.37
CA ALA A 159 -13.34 -11.92 1.15
C ALA A 159 -12.41 -11.71 -0.06
N ASP A 160 -11.85 -10.51 -0.23
CA ASP A 160 -10.91 -10.19 -1.30
C ASP A 160 -9.64 -11.04 -1.24
N LEU A 161 -8.99 -11.12 -0.07
CA LEU A 161 -7.78 -11.95 0.12
C LEU A 161 -8.05 -13.44 -0.10
N MET A 162 -9.21 -13.91 0.35
CA MET A 162 -9.63 -15.29 0.18
C MET A 162 -9.91 -15.62 -1.28
N PHE A 163 -10.05 -14.68 -2.23
CA PHE A 163 -10.13 -14.99 -3.65
C PHE A 163 -8.78 -15.42 -4.25
N ILE A 164 -7.66 -14.99 -3.66
CA ILE A 164 -6.31 -15.31 -4.13
C ILE A 164 -5.88 -16.66 -3.52
N PRO A 165 -5.69 -17.74 -4.31
CA PRO A 165 -5.47 -19.09 -3.77
C PRO A 165 -4.29 -19.20 -2.80
N THR A 166 -3.16 -18.55 -3.11
CA THR A 166 -1.98 -18.58 -2.24
C THR A 166 -2.22 -17.86 -0.92
N LEU A 167 -2.80 -16.65 -0.95
CA LEU A 167 -3.10 -15.90 0.27
C LEU A 167 -4.18 -16.57 1.11
N ARG A 168 -5.18 -17.21 0.48
CA ARG A 168 -6.16 -18.04 1.18
C ARG A 168 -5.46 -19.11 2.01
N ALA A 169 -4.55 -19.87 1.42
CA ALA A 169 -3.84 -20.94 2.12
C ALA A 169 -2.99 -20.40 3.29
N LEU A 170 -2.22 -19.34 3.06
CA LEU A 170 -1.38 -18.70 4.09
C LEU A 170 -2.21 -18.10 5.22
N THR A 171 -3.34 -17.46 4.89
CA THR A 171 -4.21 -16.84 5.90
C THR A 171 -4.90 -17.89 6.76
N LEU A 172 -5.39 -18.98 6.16
CA LEU A 172 -5.96 -20.10 6.93
C LEU A 172 -4.93 -20.77 7.83
N GLN A 173 -3.64 -20.78 7.44
CA GLN A 173 -2.57 -21.23 8.31
C GLN A 173 -2.40 -20.29 9.51
N GLN A 174 -2.39 -18.96 9.29
CA GLN A 174 -2.33 -17.97 10.36
C GLN A 174 -3.53 -18.05 11.31
N PHE A 175 -4.72 -18.35 10.79
CA PHE A 175 -5.92 -18.53 11.63
C PHE A 175 -5.80 -19.71 12.59
N ARG A 176 -4.99 -20.73 12.27
CA ARG A 176 -4.74 -21.88 13.15
C ARG A 176 -3.54 -21.66 14.09
N SER A 177 -2.85 -20.52 13.97
CA SER A 177 -1.71 -20.21 14.83
C SER A 177 -2.18 -20.06 16.28
N PRO A 178 -1.49 -20.69 17.26
CA PRO A 178 -1.77 -20.47 18.68
C PRO A 178 -1.35 -19.07 19.16
N GLU A 179 -0.55 -18.33 18.36
CA GLU A 179 -0.02 -17.00 18.73
C GLU A 179 -0.92 -15.84 18.31
N ARG A 180 -2.08 -16.11 17.70
CA ARG A 180 -3.04 -15.07 17.30
C ARG A 180 -3.64 -14.36 18.53
N SER A 181 -3.97 -13.08 18.37
CA SER A 181 -4.64 -12.35 19.43
C SER A 181 -6.11 -12.78 19.64
N ASP A 182 -6.67 -12.41 20.79
CA ASP A 182 -8.10 -12.55 21.05
C ASP A 182 -8.94 -11.70 20.08
N ALA A 183 -8.42 -10.56 19.63
CA ALA A 183 -9.12 -9.70 18.68
C ALA A 183 -9.25 -10.39 17.32
N LEU A 184 -8.17 -10.97 16.82
CA LEU A 184 -8.18 -11.75 15.59
C LEU A 184 -9.08 -12.99 15.74
N SER A 185 -9.03 -13.68 16.88
CA SER A 185 -9.93 -14.83 17.14
C SER A 185 -11.41 -14.43 17.08
N ARG A 186 -11.79 -13.32 17.70
CA ARG A 186 -13.17 -12.79 17.63
C ARG A 186 -13.56 -12.39 16.20
N ALA A 187 -12.67 -11.73 15.48
CA ALA A 187 -12.94 -11.31 14.10
C ALA A 187 -13.14 -12.51 13.17
N ILE A 188 -12.35 -13.58 13.34
CA ILE A 188 -12.52 -14.83 12.61
C ILE A 188 -13.86 -15.50 12.96
N GLY A 189 -14.20 -15.59 14.26
CA GLY A 189 -15.50 -16.11 14.71
C GLY A 189 -16.68 -15.33 14.13
N GLY A 190 -16.57 -13.99 14.03
CA GLY A 190 -17.57 -13.14 13.39
C GLY A 190 -17.74 -13.38 11.88
N MET A 191 -16.72 -13.91 11.19
CA MET A 191 -16.79 -14.19 9.75
C MET A 191 -17.32 -15.59 9.43
N PHE A 192 -16.96 -16.61 10.22
CA PHE A 192 -17.27 -18.02 9.93
C PHE A 192 -18.20 -18.70 10.95
N GLY A 193 -18.55 -18.02 12.05
CA GLY A 193 -19.24 -18.58 13.19
C GLY A 193 -18.29 -19.16 14.23
N ASP A 194 -18.78 -19.28 15.47
CA ASP A 194 -17.99 -19.66 16.66
C ASP A 194 -17.34 -21.06 16.60
N GLY A 195 -17.74 -21.92 15.66
CA GLY A 195 -17.23 -23.29 15.50
C GLY A 195 -16.16 -23.47 14.41
N PHE A 196 -15.68 -22.39 13.79
CA PHE A 196 -14.67 -22.45 12.72
C PHE A 196 -13.24 -22.68 13.24
N LEU A 197 -13.02 -22.46 14.53
CA LEU A 197 -11.70 -22.43 15.18
C LEU A 197 -11.36 -23.68 15.96
#